data_AF-A0A536VBN4-F1
#
_entry.id   AF-A0A536VBN4-F1
#
_cell.length_a   1.000
_cell.length_b   1.000
_cell.length_c   1.000
_cell.angle_alpha   90.00
_cell.angle_beta   90.00
_cell.angle_gamma   90.00
#
_symmetry.space_group_name_H-M   'P 1'
#
loop_
_entity.id
_entity.type
_entity.pdbx_description
1 polymer ?
#
loop_
_entity_poly.entity_id
_entity_poly.type
_entity_poly.pdbx_seq_one_letter_code
_entity_poly.pdbx_strand_id
1 'polypeptide(L)'
;MTACQWQERFDPTYATYTAGLGNYDYLARIGAVPQVFSSVAQVTTTGKIGKPLVTVAGTMDALLPIRRQARAYEAAVNSNGGSALYRLYEVQNGNHIESYVNFYPQLVAIQPYAQKAFDLLVDAVEANAPLPPSQCIPQGGTISPSPSQPGHCANLFVP
;
A
#
# COMPACT_ATOMS: atom_id res chain seq x y z
N MET A 1 19.47 -8.16 2.38
CA MET A 1 18.19 -8.37 1.65
C MET A 1 17.64 -9.71 2.09
N THR A 2 16.50 -9.74 2.79
CA THR A 2 15.89 -10.98 3.33
C THR A 2 14.98 -11.69 2.33
N ALA A 3 14.75 -11.11 1.16
CA ALA A 3 13.86 -11.67 0.14
C ALA A 3 14.28 -13.08 -0.31
N CYS A 4 15.59 -13.38 -0.36
CA CYS A 4 16.05 -14.73 -0.69
C CYS A 4 15.65 -15.74 0.39
N GLN A 5 15.73 -15.35 1.66
CA GLN A 5 15.33 -16.21 2.78
C GLN A 5 13.81 -16.45 2.79
N TRP A 6 13.03 -15.44 2.42
CA TRP A 6 11.58 -15.59 2.28
C TRP A 6 11.19 -16.49 1.12
N GLN A 7 11.84 -16.32 -0.04
CA GLN A 7 11.63 -17.22 -1.16
C GLN A 7 11.95 -18.67 -0.74
N GLU A 8 13.13 -18.92 -0.17
CA GLU A 8 13.56 -20.26 0.27
C GLU A 8 12.60 -20.85 1.32
N ARG A 9 12.08 -20.01 2.22
CA ARG A 9 11.07 -20.45 3.20
C ARG A 9 9.79 -20.93 2.52
N PHE A 10 9.32 -20.26 1.46
CA PHE A 10 8.05 -20.59 0.81
C PHE A 10 8.19 -21.65 -0.28
N ASP A 11 9.34 -21.69 -0.96
CA ASP A 11 9.69 -22.66 -1.98
C ASP A 11 11.19 -23.00 -1.91
N PRO A 12 11.59 -23.93 -1.03
CA PRO A 12 12.98 -24.34 -0.86
C PRO A 12 13.53 -25.13 -2.06
N THR A 13 12.72 -25.41 -3.08
CA THR A 13 13.15 -26.20 -4.25
C THR A 13 13.71 -25.34 -5.38
N TYR A 14 13.51 -24.02 -5.32
CA TYR A 14 14.08 -23.10 -6.29
C TYR A 14 15.41 -22.55 -5.75
N ALA A 15 16.47 -22.70 -6.53
CA ALA A 15 17.84 -22.36 -6.12
C ALA A 15 18.09 -20.84 -6.17
N THR A 16 17.41 -20.06 -5.32
CA THR A 16 17.45 -18.58 -5.39
C THR A 16 18.84 -17.99 -5.26
N TYR A 17 19.72 -18.58 -4.45
CA TYR A 17 21.07 -18.06 -4.26
C TYR A 17 21.97 -18.18 -5.50
N THR A 18 21.65 -19.08 -6.43
CA THR A 18 22.38 -19.25 -7.69
C THR A 18 21.61 -18.72 -8.90
N ALA A 19 20.30 -18.94 -8.96
CA ALA A 19 19.44 -18.50 -10.06
C ALA A 19 18.99 -17.02 -9.93
N GLY A 20 19.04 -16.45 -8.72
CA GLY A 20 18.61 -15.08 -8.44
C GLY A 20 17.09 -14.92 -8.31
N LEU A 21 16.68 -14.00 -7.43
CA LEU A 21 15.26 -13.66 -7.19
C LEU A 21 14.57 -13.06 -8.41
N GLY A 22 15.29 -12.31 -9.25
CA GLY A 22 14.71 -11.68 -10.44
C GLY A 22 14.19 -12.69 -11.48
N ASN A 23 14.65 -13.93 -11.40
CA ASN A 23 14.24 -15.02 -12.30
C ASN A 23 13.15 -15.91 -11.69
N TYR A 24 12.71 -15.64 -10.45
CA TYR A 24 11.70 -16.43 -9.78
C TYR A 24 10.29 -16.03 -10.24
N ASP A 25 9.66 -16.86 -11.08
CA ASP A 25 8.26 -16.70 -11.46
C ASP A 25 7.35 -17.48 -10.51
N TYR A 26 6.74 -16.76 -9.56
CA TYR A 26 5.82 -17.32 -8.57
C TYR A 26 4.62 -18.06 -9.20
N LEU A 27 4.06 -17.55 -10.31
CA LEU A 27 2.88 -18.17 -10.93
C LEU A 27 3.27 -19.44 -11.70
N ALA A 28 4.47 -19.48 -12.29
CA ALA A 28 4.98 -20.70 -12.91
C ALA A 28 5.17 -21.85 -11.90
N ARG A 29 5.26 -21.54 -10.60
CA ARG A 29 5.40 -22.57 -9.55
C ARG A 29 4.12 -23.36 -9.29
N ILE A 30 2.94 -22.89 -9.74
CA ILE A 30 1.63 -23.54 -9.50
C ILE A 30 1.65 -25.04 -9.84
N GLY A 31 2.27 -25.42 -10.97
CA GLY A 31 2.31 -26.82 -11.42
C GLY A 31 3.49 -27.65 -10.89
N ALA A 32 4.54 -26.99 -10.38
CA ALA A 32 5.77 -27.66 -9.95
C ALA A 32 5.85 -27.84 -8.43
N VAL A 33 5.35 -26.85 -7.67
CA VAL A 33 5.43 -26.77 -6.21
C VAL A 33 4.12 -26.18 -5.67
N PRO A 34 2.99 -26.91 -5.74
CA PRO A 34 1.68 -26.36 -5.40
C PRO A 34 1.59 -25.80 -3.97
N GLN A 35 2.39 -26.36 -3.04
CA GLN A 35 2.44 -25.93 -1.65
C GLN A 35 2.91 -24.48 -1.46
N VAL A 36 3.62 -23.89 -2.44
CA VAL A 36 4.11 -22.50 -2.31
C VAL A 36 2.96 -21.53 -2.04
N PHE A 37 1.79 -21.74 -2.66
CA PHE A 37 0.61 -20.91 -2.45
C PHE A 37 0.06 -21.02 -1.05
N SER A 38 -0.01 -22.25 -0.51
CA SER A 38 -0.42 -22.45 0.88
C SER A 38 0.57 -21.83 1.86
N SER A 39 1.87 -21.88 1.58
CA SER A 39 2.91 -21.28 2.41
C SER A 39 2.84 -19.74 2.40
N VAL A 40 2.65 -19.13 1.24
CA VAL A 40 2.46 -17.67 1.11
C VAL A 40 1.13 -17.24 1.75
N ALA A 41 0.07 -18.04 1.62
CA ALA A 41 -1.23 -17.74 2.21
C ALA A 41 -1.18 -17.61 3.74
N GLN A 42 -0.28 -18.33 4.41
CA GLN A 42 -0.10 -18.25 5.87
C GLN A 42 0.37 -16.86 6.36
N VAL A 43 1.02 -16.08 5.50
CA VAL A 43 1.52 -14.73 5.82
C VAL A 43 0.81 -13.63 5.02
N THR A 44 -0.13 -14.00 4.17
CA THR A 44 -0.86 -13.04 3.33
C THR A 44 -1.78 -12.21 4.18
N THR A 45 -1.79 -10.89 3.97
CA THR A 45 -2.73 -10.00 4.64
C THR A 45 -4.14 -10.26 4.10
N THR A 46 -5.08 -10.58 4.98
CA THR A 46 -6.45 -10.96 4.59
C THR A 46 -7.38 -9.78 4.41
N GLY A 47 -6.98 -8.59 4.88
CA GLY A 47 -7.86 -7.41 4.98
C GLY A 47 -8.84 -7.48 6.16
N LYS A 48 -8.83 -8.56 6.96
CA LYS A 48 -9.66 -8.66 8.17
C LYS A 48 -9.05 -7.81 9.30
N ILE A 49 -9.42 -6.54 9.33
CA ILE A 49 -9.00 -5.60 10.37
C ILE A 49 -10.00 -5.56 11.52
N GLY A 50 -9.50 -5.30 12.74
CA GLY A 50 -10.33 -5.16 13.95
C GLY A 50 -10.18 -3.80 14.65
N LYS A 51 -9.39 -2.89 14.08
CA LYS A 51 -9.08 -1.56 14.62
C LYS A 51 -9.02 -0.54 13.47
N PRO A 52 -9.22 0.76 13.76
CA PRO A 52 -9.00 1.81 12.78
C PRO A 52 -7.62 1.69 12.12
N LEU A 53 -7.56 1.80 10.80
CA LEU A 53 -6.33 1.69 10.02
C LEU A 53 -6.34 2.73 8.91
N VAL A 54 -5.26 3.50 8.82
CA VAL A 54 -5.03 4.47 7.74
C VAL A 54 -3.85 4.01 6.89
N THR A 55 -4.04 3.94 5.58
CA THR A 55 -2.95 3.78 4.60
C THR A 55 -2.75 5.11 3.89
N VAL A 56 -1.50 5.56 3.80
CA VAL A 56 -1.10 6.68 2.95
C VAL A 56 -0.22 6.12 1.84
N ALA A 57 -0.57 6.41 0.58
CA ALA A 57 0.13 5.87 -0.56
C ALA A 57 0.23 6.90 -1.69
N GLY A 58 1.35 6.90 -2.42
CA GLY A 58 1.57 7.78 -3.55
C GLY A 58 0.99 7.19 -4.83
N THR A 59 0.34 8.02 -5.65
CA THR A 59 -0.21 7.55 -6.93
C THR A 59 0.87 7.22 -7.98
N MET A 60 2.10 7.75 -7.80
CA MET A 60 3.27 7.50 -8.64
C MET A 60 4.34 6.66 -7.94
N ASP A 61 3.96 5.85 -6.95
CA ASP A 61 4.89 4.91 -6.30
C ASP A 61 5.39 3.87 -7.33
N ALA A 62 6.68 3.98 -7.69
CA ALA A 62 7.33 3.12 -8.67
C ALA A 62 7.80 1.77 -8.11
N LEU A 63 7.85 1.61 -6.78
CA LEU A 63 8.30 0.37 -6.13
C LEU A 63 7.12 -0.50 -5.68
N LEU A 64 6.05 0.16 -5.24
CA LEU A 64 4.79 -0.42 -4.78
C LEU A 64 3.63 0.17 -5.58
N PRO A 65 3.43 -0.24 -6.86
CA PRO A 65 2.38 0.32 -7.71
C PRO A 65 1.01 0.27 -7.04
N ILE A 66 0.42 1.45 -6.81
CA ILE A 66 -0.72 1.64 -5.91
C ILE A 66 -1.91 0.71 -6.21
N ARG A 67 -2.16 0.43 -7.49
CA ARG A 67 -3.25 -0.46 -7.95
C ARG A 67 -3.11 -1.90 -7.46
N ARG A 68 -1.88 -2.41 -7.34
CA ARG A 68 -1.58 -3.79 -6.93
C ARG A 68 -1.24 -3.90 -5.44
N GLN A 69 -1.16 -2.75 -4.75
CA GLN A 69 -0.75 -2.64 -3.36
C GLN A 69 -1.88 -1.98 -2.56
N ALA A 70 -1.79 -0.69 -2.25
CA ALA A 70 -2.76 0.00 -1.38
C ALA A 70 -4.23 -0.17 -1.81
N ARG A 71 -4.55 -0.02 -3.11
CA ARG A 71 -5.93 -0.23 -3.59
C ARG A 71 -6.39 -1.69 -3.51
N ALA A 72 -5.47 -2.63 -3.73
CA ALA A 72 -5.77 -4.05 -3.59
C ALA A 72 -6.02 -4.43 -2.12
N TYR A 73 -5.27 -3.82 -1.18
CA TYR A 73 -5.51 -3.99 0.25
C TYR A 73 -6.83 -3.35 0.70
N GLU A 74 -7.15 -2.14 0.23
CA GLU A 74 -8.48 -1.53 0.47
C GLU A 74 -9.61 -2.44 0.00
N ALA A 75 -9.50 -3.01 -1.20
CA ALA A 75 -10.50 -3.94 -1.73
C ALA A 75 -10.63 -5.21 -0.87
N ALA A 76 -9.53 -5.76 -0.37
CA ALA A 76 -9.55 -6.91 0.55
C ALA A 76 -10.22 -6.55 1.89
N VAL A 77 -9.93 -5.37 2.44
CA VAL A 77 -10.56 -4.86 3.66
C VAL A 77 -12.06 -4.68 3.48
N ASN A 78 -12.47 -4.05 2.38
CA ASN A 78 -13.87 -3.84 2.04
C ASN A 78 -14.62 -5.17 1.87
N SER A 79 -13.99 -6.15 1.21
CA SER A 79 -14.56 -7.50 1.03
C SER A 79 -14.74 -8.25 2.36
N ASN A 80 -13.98 -7.89 3.40
CA ASN A 80 -14.12 -8.42 4.75
C ASN A 80 -15.01 -7.55 5.66
N GLY A 81 -15.72 -6.55 5.11
CA GLY A 81 -16.62 -5.68 5.87
C GLY A 81 -15.91 -4.64 6.73
N GLY A 82 -14.61 -4.41 6.54
CA GLY A 82 -13.80 -3.47 7.33
C GLY A 82 -13.83 -2.02 6.85
N SER A 83 -14.67 -1.68 5.86
CA SER A 83 -14.68 -0.36 5.21
C SER A 83 -14.88 0.82 6.17
N ALA A 84 -15.68 0.65 7.22
CA ALA A 84 -15.91 1.69 8.21
C ALA A 84 -14.66 2.06 9.02
N LEU A 85 -13.75 1.09 9.24
CA LEU A 85 -12.52 1.25 10.04
C LEU A 85 -11.31 1.64 9.19
N TYR A 86 -11.41 1.57 7.87
CA TYR A 86 -10.27 1.77 6.98
C TYR A 86 -10.33 3.12 6.27
N ARG A 87 -9.17 3.75 6.06
CA ARG A 87 -9.01 4.92 5.19
C ARG A 87 -7.79 4.74 4.31
N LEU A 88 -7.94 5.07 3.03
CA LEU A 88 -6.85 5.24 2.08
C LEU A 88 -6.75 6.70 1.66
N TYR A 89 -5.60 7.30 1.96
CA TYR A 89 -5.26 8.65 1.51
C TYR A 89 -4.23 8.53 0.39
N GLU A 90 -4.67 8.85 -0.83
CA GLU A 90 -3.80 8.84 -2.00
C GLU A 90 -3.16 10.21 -2.20
N VAL A 91 -1.84 10.28 -2.10
CA VAL A 91 -1.08 11.50 -2.39
C VAL A 91 -0.89 11.57 -3.90
N GLN A 92 -1.55 12.52 -4.56
CA GLN A 92 -1.39 12.76 -6.00
C GLN A 92 0.08 13.06 -6.32
N ASN A 93 0.64 12.29 -7.24
CA ASN A 93 2.05 12.26 -7.61
C ASN A 93 3.03 11.89 -6.48
N GLY A 94 2.54 11.31 -5.38
CA GLY A 94 3.39 10.78 -4.33
C GLY A 94 4.26 9.62 -4.82
N ASN A 95 5.48 9.50 -4.31
CA ASN A 95 6.41 8.40 -4.63
C ASN A 95 6.94 7.71 -3.35
N HIS A 96 7.45 6.48 -3.50
CA HIS A 96 8.01 5.68 -2.39
C HIS A 96 9.26 6.31 -1.76
N ILE A 97 10.13 6.87 -2.61
CA ILE A 97 11.42 7.42 -2.22
C ILE A 97 11.30 8.93 -2.22
N GLU A 98 11.30 9.51 -1.02
CA GLU A 98 11.14 10.95 -0.79
C GLU A 98 12.21 11.78 -1.52
N SER A 99 13.48 11.33 -1.53
CA SER A 99 14.59 12.08 -2.14
C SER A 99 14.48 12.24 -3.66
N TYR A 100 13.58 11.51 -4.32
CA TYR A 100 13.38 11.63 -5.77
C TYR A 100 12.73 12.96 -6.17
N VAL A 101 12.07 13.66 -5.24
CA VAL A 101 11.56 15.02 -5.48
C VAL A 101 12.67 16.00 -5.88
N ASN A 102 13.93 15.73 -5.50
CA ASN A 102 15.08 16.55 -5.87
C ASN A 102 15.46 16.45 -7.36
N PHE A 103 15.02 15.38 -8.03
CA PHE A 103 15.35 15.09 -9.43
C PHE A 103 14.13 15.15 -10.35
N TYR A 104 12.94 14.96 -9.78
CA TYR A 104 11.67 14.91 -10.50
C TYR A 104 10.69 15.89 -9.86
N PRO A 105 10.60 17.14 -10.37
CA PRO A 105 9.81 18.22 -9.74
C PRO A 105 8.31 17.94 -9.72
N GLN A 106 7.83 17.00 -10.54
CA GLN A 106 6.45 16.56 -10.56
C GLN A 106 6.07 15.63 -9.40
N LEU A 107 7.06 15.08 -8.68
CA LEU A 107 6.83 14.17 -7.56
C LEU A 107 6.54 14.92 -6.28
N VAL A 108 5.70 14.31 -5.44
CA VAL A 108 5.31 14.85 -4.14
C VAL A 108 5.85 13.96 -3.02
N ALA A 109 6.35 14.59 -1.97
CA ALA A 109 6.77 13.92 -0.76
C ALA A 109 5.56 13.37 0.02
N ILE A 110 5.60 12.10 0.46
CA ILE A 110 4.48 11.48 1.21
C ILE A 110 4.58 11.78 2.71
N GLN A 111 5.81 11.95 3.23
CA GLN A 111 6.08 12.11 4.67
C GLN A 111 5.17 13.11 5.40
N PRO A 112 4.89 14.33 4.90
CA PRO A 112 4.00 15.26 5.60
C PRO A 112 2.57 14.73 5.77
N TYR A 113 2.07 14.02 4.75
CA TYR A 113 0.75 13.40 4.78
C TYR A 113 0.72 12.18 5.70
N ALA A 114 1.80 11.41 5.76
CA ALA A 114 1.96 10.30 6.71
C ALA A 114 1.95 10.79 8.17
N GLN A 115 2.65 11.88 8.47
CA GLN A 115 2.64 12.52 9.79
C GLN A 115 1.23 13.01 10.14
N LYS A 116 0.58 13.74 9.23
CA LYS A 116 -0.78 14.21 9.48
C LYS A 116 -1.79 13.07 9.66
N ALA A 117 -1.65 11.99 8.88
CA ALA A 117 -2.48 10.80 9.02
C ALA A 117 -2.27 10.09 10.36
N PHE A 118 -1.04 10.09 10.88
CA PHE A 118 -0.74 9.57 12.20
C PHE A 118 -1.45 10.38 13.29
N ASP A 119 -1.37 11.71 13.26
CA ASP A 119 -2.10 12.57 14.20
C ASP A 119 -3.60 12.30 14.17
N LEU A 120 -4.18 12.20 12.97
CA LEU A 120 -5.61 11.88 12.80
C LEU A 120 -5.98 10.50 13.36
N LEU A 121 -5.08 9.52 13.24
CA LEU A 121 -5.28 8.19 13.80
C LEU A 121 -5.19 8.19 15.33
N VAL A 122 -4.27 8.97 15.90
CA VAL A 122 -4.18 9.20 17.34
C VAL A 122 -5.48 9.80 17.85
N ASP A 123 -5.96 10.90 17.25
CA ASP A 123 -7.23 11.54 17.61
C ASP A 123 -8.41 10.56 17.50
N ALA A 124 -8.43 9.72 16.47
CA ALA A 124 -9.48 8.72 16.28
C ALA A 124 -9.48 7.63 17.36
N VAL A 125 -8.30 7.20 17.80
CA VAL A 125 -8.15 6.14 18.81
C VAL A 125 -8.33 6.68 20.22
N GLU A 126 -7.79 7.87 20.52
CA GLU A 126 -7.75 8.43 21.87
C GLU A 126 -8.95 9.31 22.20
N ALA A 127 -9.50 10.01 21.22
CA ALA A 127 -10.61 10.96 21.41
C ALA A 127 -11.90 10.56 20.66
N ASN A 128 -11.94 9.39 20.02
CA ASN A 128 -13.05 8.95 19.16
C ASN A 128 -13.40 9.96 18.06
N ALA A 129 -12.41 10.74 17.59
CA ALA A 129 -12.62 11.67 16.49
C ALA A 129 -12.89 10.90 15.18
N PRO A 130 -13.80 11.38 14.32
CA PRO A 130 -14.04 10.74 13.03
C PRO A 130 -12.82 10.92 12.11
N LEU A 131 -12.33 9.82 11.54
CA LEU A 131 -11.33 9.90 10.48
C LEU A 131 -11.95 10.50 9.20
N PRO A 132 -11.27 11.48 8.55
CA PRO A 132 -11.64 11.93 7.22
C PRO A 132 -11.85 10.76 6.25
N PRO A 133 -12.78 10.84 5.28
CA PRO A 133 -13.04 9.76 4.34
C PRO A 133 -11.80 9.46 3.49
N SER A 134 -11.69 8.23 2.95
CA SER A 134 -10.70 7.91 1.92
C SER A 134 -10.76 8.97 0.82
N GLN A 135 -9.62 9.42 0.32
CA GLN A 135 -9.58 10.57 -0.58
C GLN A 135 -8.32 10.63 -1.44
N CYS A 136 -8.46 11.30 -2.57
CA CYS A 136 -7.34 11.81 -3.33
C CYS A 136 -6.94 13.18 -2.78
N ILE A 137 -5.70 13.31 -2.35
CA ILE A 137 -5.12 14.57 -1.92
C ILE A 137 -4.44 15.19 -3.15
N PRO A 138 -4.94 16.33 -3.67
CA PRO A 138 -4.30 16.99 -4.81
C PRO A 138 -2.91 17.49 -4.42
N GLN A 139 -2.06 17.78 -5.42
CA GLN A 139 -0.75 18.39 -5.17
C GLN A 139 -0.91 19.69 -4.36
N GLY A 140 -0.14 19.84 -3.29
CA GLY A 140 -0.23 20.98 -2.37
C GLY A 140 -1.52 21.02 -1.53
N GLY A 141 -2.37 20.00 -1.62
CA GLY A 141 -3.56 19.85 -0.81
C GLY A 141 -3.27 19.32 0.60
N THR A 142 -4.32 19.07 1.36
CA THR A 142 -4.26 18.48 2.69
C THR A 142 -5.34 17.40 2.84
N ILE A 143 -5.18 16.51 3.83
CA ILE A 143 -6.23 15.56 4.20
C ILE A 143 -7.43 16.36 4.72
N SER A 144 -8.55 16.31 4.00
CA SER A 144 -9.75 17.10 4.27
C SER A 144 -10.89 16.22 4.79
N PRO A 145 -11.66 16.67 5.80
CA PRO A 145 -12.93 16.03 6.18
C PRO A 145 -13.97 16.04 5.05
N SER A 146 -13.86 16.99 4.12
CA SER A 146 -14.72 17.16 2.93
C SER A 146 -13.84 17.26 1.68
N PRO A 147 -13.30 16.13 1.18
CA PRO A 147 -12.41 16.14 0.03
C PRO A 147 -13.16 16.53 -1.26
N SER A 148 -12.50 17.27 -2.14
CA SER A 148 -13.01 17.53 -3.50
C SER A 148 -13.11 16.25 -4.32
N GLN A 149 -12.27 15.27 -4.02
CA GLN A 149 -12.27 13.96 -4.62
C GLN A 149 -12.26 12.86 -3.55
N PRO A 150 -13.43 12.38 -3.10
CA PRO A 150 -13.53 11.23 -2.22
C PRO A 150 -13.11 9.93 -2.95
N GLY A 151 -12.53 9.00 -2.20
CA GLY A 151 -12.00 7.74 -2.69
C GLY A 151 -10.66 7.91 -3.41
N HIS A 152 -10.48 7.15 -4.49
CA HIS A 152 -9.23 7.10 -5.24
C HIS A 152 -9.01 8.35 -6.11
N CYS A 153 -7.74 8.72 -6.33
CA CYS A 153 -7.36 9.64 -7.39
C CYS A 153 -7.78 9.09 -8.76
N ALA A 154 -8.38 9.95 -9.57
CA ALA A 154 -8.92 9.60 -10.88
C ALA A 154 -7.77 9.33 -11.85
N ASN A 155 -6.73 10.16 -11.76
CA ASN A 155 -5.51 10.04 -12.53
C ASN A 155 -4.35 9.69 -11.60
N LEU A 156 -3.47 8.79 -12.02
CA LEU A 156 -2.28 8.47 -11.23
C LEU A 156 -1.22 9.58 -11.32
N PHE A 157 -1.23 10.35 -12.40
CA PHE A 157 -0.32 11.45 -12.64
C PHE A 157 -1.12 12.68 -13.06
N VAL A 158 -0.76 13.83 -12.49
CA VAL A 158 -1.20 15.16 -12.93
C VAL A 158 0.05 15.95 -13.35
N PRO A 159 0.11 16.49 -14.59
CA PRO A 159 1.24 17.27 -15.08
C PRO A 159 1.50 18.57 -14.31
#